data_AF-A0A0C2FDM3-F1
#
_entry.id   AF-A0A0C2FDM3-F1
#
_cell.length_a   1.000
_cell.length_b   1.000
_cell.length_c   1.000
_cell.angle_alpha   90.00
_cell.angle_beta   90.00
_cell.angle_gamma   90.00
#
_symmetry.space_group_name_H-M   'P 1'
#
loop_
_entity.id
_entity.type
_entity.pdbx_description
1 polymer ?
#
loop_
_entity_poly.entity_id
_entity_poly.type
_entity_poly.pdbx_seq_one_letter_code
_entity_poly.pdbx_strand_id
1 'polypeptide(L)'
;MEAPNRPESWETVMEDFEKLIMPGITHWQHPRFHAYFPAGNSYPSILADMINDALGCVGFSWAACPAMTELEMIMLHWFGKMIGLPKEFLPLTEGGKGGGVIQVKTCAALKNFLRKQKKFRVLLPSATSFLYWQRGLR
;
A
#
# COMPACT_ATOMS: atom_id res chain seq x y z
N MET A 1 24.73 -23.32 -11.15
CA MET A 1 23.64 -22.68 -11.90
C MET A 1 24.17 -21.33 -12.32
N GLU A 2 24.45 -21.16 -13.61
CA GLU A 2 24.90 -19.90 -14.18
C GLU A 2 23.76 -19.32 -15.01
N ALA A 3 23.63 -18.00 -15.02
CA ALA A 3 22.65 -17.33 -15.88
C ALA A 3 23.06 -17.51 -17.36
N PRO A 4 22.09 -17.60 -18.29
CA PRO A 4 22.39 -17.78 -19.70
C PRO A 4 23.17 -16.57 -20.23
N ASN A 5 24.27 -16.87 -20.95
CA ASN A 5 25.11 -15.83 -21.56
C ASN A 5 24.53 -15.29 -22.89
N ARG A 6 23.44 -15.87 -23.38
CA ARG A 6 22.76 -15.50 -24.63
C ARG A 6 21.24 -15.45 -24.41
N PRO A 7 20.52 -14.59 -25.13
CA PRO A 7 19.07 -14.53 -25.04
C PRO A 7 18.44 -15.84 -25.54
N GLU A 8 17.35 -16.23 -24.88
CA GLU A 8 16.49 -17.36 -25.26
C GLU A 8 15.17 -16.83 -25.84
N SER A 9 14.46 -17.67 -26.59
CA SER A 9 13.16 -17.26 -27.14
C SER A 9 12.09 -17.22 -26.06
N TRP A 10 11.06 -16.39 -26.27
CA TRP A 10 9.93 -16.28 -25.34
C TRP A 10 9.20 -17.63 -25.17
N GLU A 11 9.07 -18.39 -26.24
CA GLU A 11 8.42 -19.71 -26.25
C GLU A 11 9.15 -20.68 -25.32
N THR A 12 10.49 -20.68 -25.37
CA THR A 12 11.32 -21.53 -24.50
C THR A 12 11.10 -21.19 -23.02
N VAL A 13 11.09 -19.89 -22.69
CA VAL A 13 10.86 -19.40 -21.33
C VAL A 13 9.46 -19.80 -20.82
N MET A 14 8.45 -19.69 -21.67
CA MET A 14 7.08 -20.06 -21.30
C MET A 14 6.88 -21.56 -21.15
N GLU A 15 7.53 -22.38 -21.98
CA GLU A 15 7.53 -23.83 -21.79
C GLU A 15 8.14 -24.24 -20.43
N ASP A 16 9.24 -23.61 -20.05
CA ASP A 16 9.88 -23.85 -18.75
C ASP A 16 9.01 -23.37 -17.59
N PHE A 17 8.35 -22.22 -17.73
CA PHE A 17 7.38 -21.75 -16.74
C PHE A 17 6.27 -22.78 -16.50
N GLU A 18 5.68 -23.34 -17.57
CA GLU A 18 4.63 -24.34 -17.47
C GLU A 18 5.13 -25.68 -16.90
N LYS A 19 6.31 -26.14 -17.30
CA LYS A 19 6.85 -27.44 -16.89
C LYS A 19 7.45 -27.42 -15.49
N LEU A 20 8.12 -26.34 -15.11
CA LEU A 20 8.96 -26.29 -13.91
C LEU A 20 8.35 -25.44 -12.79
N ILE A 21 7.65 -24.35 -13.11
CA ILE A 21 7.12 -23.42 -12.10
C ILE A 21 5.67 -23.76 -11.75
N MET A 22 4.79 -23.90 -12.74
CA MET A 22 3.36 -24.11 -12.51
C MET A 22 3.01 -25.31 -11.61
N PRO A 23 3.66 -26.49 -11.71
CA PRO A 23 3.36 -27.62 -10.82
C PRO A 23 3.72 -27.36 -9.35
N GLY A 24 4.63 -26.41 -9.08
CA GLY A 24 5.07 -26.05 -7.74
C GLY A 24 4.32 -24.86 -7.12
N ILE A 25 3.47 -24.17 -7.89
CA ILE A 25 2.73 -23.00 -7.40
C ILE A 25 1.62 -23.45 -6.45
N THR A 26 1.55 -22.80 -5.29
CA THR A 26 0.36 -22.87 -4.44
C THR A 26 -0.77 -22.09 -5.09
N HIS A 27 -1.86 -22.75 -5.46
CA HIS A 27 -3.00 -22.11 -6.12
C HIS A 27 -3.87 -21.30 -5.14
N TRP A 28 -3.41 -20.10 -4.75
CA TRP A 28 -4.10 -19.18 -3.84
C TRP A 28 -5.50 -18.76 -4.31
N GLN A 29 -5.76 -18.77 -5.62
CA GLN A 29 -7.05 -18.42 -6.23
C GLN A 29 -8.01 -19.61 -6.36
N HIS A 30 -7.59 -20.83 -5.97
CA HIS A 30 -8.45 -22.00 -6.09
C HIS A 30 -9.62 -21.90 -5.09
N PRO A 31 -10.89 -22.17 -5.48
CA PRO A 31 -12.05 -21.99 -4.60
C PRO A 31 -12.05 -22.85 -3.34
N ARG A 32 -11.26 -23.93 -3.34
CA ARG A 32 -11.02 -24.83 -2.19
C ARG A 32 -9.73 -24.52 -1.39
N PHE A 33 -9.09 -23.38 -1.64
CA PHE A 33 -7.93 -22.95 -0.86
C PHE A 33 -8.41 -22.26 0.42
N HIS A 34 -8.24 -22.91 1.58
CA HIS A 34 -8.73 -22.42 2.88
C HIS A 34 -7.61 -22.11 3.88
N ALA A 35 -6.36 -21.96 3.41
CA ALA A 35 -5.24 -21.57 4.26
C ALA A 35 -5.11 -20.04 4.34
N TYR A 36 -4.70 -19.52 5.50
CA TYR A 36 -4.46 -18.09 5.75
C TYR A 36 -5.69 -17.19 5.44
N PHE A 37 -5.44 -16.02 4.85
CA PHE A 37 -6.46 -15.11 4.34
C PHE A 37 -6.43 -15.13 2.80
N PRO A 38 -7.61 -15.10 2.14
CA PRO A 38 -7.67 -15.10 0.69
C PRO A 38 -7.04 -13.83 0.12
N ALA A 39 -6.13 -14.00 -0.83
CA ALA A 39 -5.62 -12.89 -1.63
C ALA A 39 -6.62 -12.63 -2.76
N GLY A 40 -7.59 -11.73 -2.57
CA GLY A 40 -8.59 -11.44 -3.59
C GLY A 40 -7.96 -10.77 -4.81
N ASN A 41 -8.31 -11.23 -6.02
CA ASN A 41 -8.01 -10.56 -7.28
C ASN A 41 -9.32 -10.34 -8.05
N SER A 42 -9.38 -9.26 -8.81
CA SER A 42 -10.53 -8.92 -9.64
C SER A 42 -10.09 -8.63 -11.07
N TYR A 43 -11.00 -8.83 -12.03
CA TYR A 43 -10.74 -8.45 -13.42
C TYR A 43 -10.25 -6.99 -13.57
N PRO A 44 -10.92 -5.97 -12.98
CA PRO A 44 -10.45 -4.60 -13.09
C PRO A 44 -9.10 -4.34 -12.41
N SER A 45 -8.76 -5.05 -11.32
CA SER A 45 -7.45 -4.88 -10.67
C SER A 45 -6.32 -5.40 -11.55
N ILE A 46 -6.51 -6.53 -12.21
CA ILE A 46 -5.50 -7.08 -13.14
C ILE A 46 -5.27 -6.12 -14.32
N LEU A 47 -6.34 -5.57 -14.89
CA LEU A 47 -6.21 -4.59 -15.97
C LEU A 47 -5.51 -3.30 -15.51
N ALA A 48 -5.82 -2.83 -14.31
CA ALA A 48 -5.18 -1.66 -13.74
C ALA A 48 -3.67 -1.89 -13.54
N ASP A 49 -3.27 -3.06 -13.05
CA ASP A 49 -1.86 -3.44 -12.89
C ASP A 49 -1.15 -3.49 -14.25
N MET A 50 -1.77 -4.11 -15.27
CA MET A 50 -1.20 -4.14 -16.63
C MET A 50 -0.99 -2.74 -17.21
N ILE A 51 -1.96 -1.83 -17.04
CA ILE A 51 -1.84 -0.44 -17.50
C ILE A 51 -0.77 0.30 -16.72
N ASN A 52 -0.72 0.12 -15.39
CA ASN A 52 0.29 0.74 -14.55
C ASN A 52 1.71 0.32 -14.95
N ASP A 53 1.92 -0.98 -15.19
CA ASP A 53 3.21 -1.52 -15.62
C ASP A 53 3.59 -1.03 -17.03
N ALA A 54 2.61 -0.89 -17.93
CA ALA A 54 2.83 -0.34 -19.27
C ALA A 54 3.22 1.15 -19.25
N LEU A 55 2.66 1.94 -18.32
CA LEU A 55 2.97 3.37 -18.19
C LEU A 55 4.31 3.62 -17.51
N GLY A 56 4.76 2.73 -16.61
CA GLY A 56 6.05 2.83 -15.94
C GLY A 56 6.30 4.13 -15.17
N CYS A 57 5.22 4.83 -14.77
CA CYS A 57 5.31 6.13 -14.11
C CYS A 57 5.80 6.00 -12.66
N VAL A 58 6.63 6.95 -12.21
CA VAL A 58 7.17 6.97 -10.84
C VAL A 58 6.69 8.21 -10.08
N GLY A 59 5.68 8.04 -9.23
CA GLY A 59 5.04 9.12 -8.47
C GLY A 59 5.71 9.50 -7.14
N PHE A 60 7.03 9.72 -7.11
CA PHE A 60 7.71 10.09 -5.84
C PHE A 60 7.42 11.54 -5.38
N SER A 61 6.89 12.36 -6.28
CA SER A 61 6.42 13.72 -5.99
C SER A 61 5.25 14.08 -6.91
N TRP A 62 4.43 15.05 -6.49
CA TRP A 62 3.33 15.53 -7.32
C TRP A 62 3.82 16.00 -8.71
N ALA A 63 4.96 16.71 -8.76
CA ALA A 63 5.53 17.17 -10.02
C ALA A 63 5.98 16.04 -10.96
N ALA A 64 6.32 14.87 -10.43
CA ALA A 64 6.73 13.71 -11.23
C ALA A 64 5.53 13.03 -11.92
N CYS A 65 4.37 12.97 -11.26
CA CYS A 65 3.14 12.47 -11.86
C CYS A 65 1.91 13.06 -11.14
N PRO A 66 1.38 14.21 -11.62
CA PRO A 66 0.24 14.87 -11.00
C PRO A 66 -1.01 13.98 -10.98
N ALA A 67 -1.30 13.36 -12.13
CA ALA A 67 -2.47 12.50 -12.31
C ALA A 67 -2.50 11.31 -11.33
N MET A 68 -1.35 10.66 -11.09
CA MET A 68 -1.25 9.56 -10.13
C MET A 68 -1.52 10.03 -8.70
N THR A 69 -0.90 11.16 -8.30
CA THR A 69 -1.05 11.70 -6.94
C THR A 69 -2.49 12.14 -6.68
N GLU A 70 -3.12 12.82 -7.65
CA GLU A 70 -4.50 13.28 -7.53
C GLU A 70 -5.50 12.12 -7.51
N LEU A 71 -5.29 11.11 -8.37
CA LEU A 71 -6.13 9.91 -8.39
C LEU A 71 -6.06 9.15 -7.07
N GLU A 72 -4.86 9.00 -6.48
CA GLU A 72 -4.70 8.39 -5.16
C GLU A 72 -5.51 9.13 -4.09
N MET A 73 -5.45 10.47 -4.08
CA MET A 73 -6.21 11.29 -3.12
C MET A 73 -7.73 11.11 -3.28
N ILE A 74 -8.24 11.06 -4.52
CA ILE A 74 -9.66 10.85 -4.80
C ILE A 74 -10.10 9.45 -4.36
N MET A 75 -9.32 8.43 -4.69
CA MET A 75 -9.60 7.04 -4.30
C MET A 75 -9.63 6.87 -2.77
N LEU A 76 -8.68 7.47 -2.06
CA LEU A 76 -8.65 7.47 -0.60
C LEU A 76 -9.84 8.25 0.01
N HIS A 77 -10.29 9.32 -0.64
CA HIS A 77 -11.49 10.05 -0.23
C HIS A 77 -12.73 9.16 -0.31
N TRP A 78 -12.94 8.50 -1.44
CA TRP A 78 -14.06 7.58 -1.63
C TRP A 78 -13.98 6.39 -0.68
N PHE A 79 -12.80 5.79 -0.54
CA PHE A 79 -12.58 4.68 0.39
C PHE A 79 -12.91 5.06 1.82
N GLY A 80 -12.41 6.23 2.28
CA GLY A 80 -12.68 6.71 3.62
C GLY A 80 -14.18 6.95 3.86
N LYS A 81 -14.90 7.49 2.88
CA LYS A 81 -16.37 7.62 2.94
C LYS A 81 -17.07 6.27 3.05
N MET A 82 -16.64 5.27 2.27
CA MET A 82 -17.24 3.93 2.28
C MET A 82 -17.09 3.23 3.64
N ILE A 83 -15.98 3.43 4.34
CA ILE A 83 -15.76 2.84 5.67
C ILE A 83 -16.26 3.73 6.82
N GLY A 84 -16.91 4.86 6.51
CA GLY A 84 -17.49 5.76 7.51
C GLY A 84 -16.46 6.54 8.32
N LEU A 85 -15.27 6.83 7.77
CA LEU A 85 -14.27 7.64 8.47
C LEU A 85 -14.79 9.06 8.73
N PRO A 86 -14.49 9.64 9.92
CA PRO A 86 -14.80 11.04 10.21
C PRO A 86 -14.16 11.99 9.19
N LYS A 87 -14.81 13.13 8.95
CA LYS A 87 -14.39 14.13 7.95
C LYS A 87 -12.97 14.64 8.19
N GLU A 88 -12.53 14.65 9.45
CA GLU A 88 -11.20 15.05 9.88
C GLU A 88 -10.09 14.14 9.35
N PHE A 89 -10.41 12.91 8.92
CA PHE A 89 -9.46 11.95 8.33
C PHE A 89 -9.55 11.87 6.81
N LEU A 90 -10.63 12.38 6.21
CA LEU A 90 -10.82 12.31 4.77
C LEU A 90 -9.92 13.34 4.06
N PRO A 91 -9.17 12.94 3.01
CA PRO A 91 -8.50 13.91 2.13
C PRO A 91 -9.53 14.80 1.44
N LEU A 92 -9.16 15.93 0.83
CA LEU A 92 -10.09 16.79 0.05
C LEU A 92 -11.31 17.35 0.82
N THR A 93 -11.28 17.34 2.16
CA THR A 93 -12.29 18.01 2.99
C THR A 93 -11.90 19.47 3.18
N GLU A 94 -12.83 20.40 2.93
CA GLU A 94 -12.61 21.84 3.16
C GLU A 94 -12.23 22.11 4.62
N GLY A 95 -11.10 22.80 4.83
CA GLY A 95 -10.54 23.04 6.17
C GLY A 95 -10.01 21.80 6.91
N GLY A 96 -10.07 20.62 6.30
CA GLY A 96 -9.58 19.37 6.87
C GLY A 96 -8.06 19.31 6.93
N LYS A 97 -7.52 18.68 8.00
CA LYS A 97 -6.08 18.44 8.19
C LYS A 97 -5.71 16.95 8.06
N GLY A 98 -6.68 16.13 7.66
CA GLY A 98 -6.54 14.69 7.47
C GLY A 98 -5.97 14.29 6.11
N GLY A 99 -5.82 13.00 5.91
CA GLY A 99 -5.37 12.41 4.67
C GLY A 99 -4.98 10.95 4.84
N GLY A 100 -4.55 10.34 3.74
CA GLY A 100 -4.10 8.96 3.71
C GLY A 100 -3.03 8.78 2.64
N VAL A 101 -2.45 7.58 2.63
CA VAL A 101 -1.53 7.12 1.57
C VAL A 101 -1.71 5.62 1.42
N ILE A 102 -1.72 5.13 0.19
CA ILE A 102 -1.77 3.71 -0.14
C ILE A 102 -0.37 3.13 0.12
N GLN A 103 -0.30 2.07 0.92
CA GLN A 103 0.96 1.42 1.30
C GLN A 103 0.92 -0.04 0.88
N VAL A 104 2.06 -0.54 0.39
CA VAL A 104 2.17 -1.89 -0.16
C VAL A 104 2.01 -2.98 0.92
N LYS A 105 2.39 -2.69 2.17
CA LYS A 105 2.33 -3.65 3.28
C LYS A 105 1.92 -2.98 4.58
N THR A 106 1.14 -3.68 5.39
CA THR A 106 0.74 -3.24 6.74
C THR A 106 1.94 -2.95 7.65
N CYS A 107 3.01 -3.75 7.56
CA CYS A 107 4.22 -3.53 8.35
C CYS A 107 4.95 -2.22 7.98
N ALA A 108 4.86 -1.78 6.72
CA ALA A 108 5.42 -0.49 6.29
C ALA A 108 4.61 0.67 6.88
N ALA A 109 3.27 0.58 6.82
CA ALA A 109 2.39 1.55 7.47
C ALA A 109 2.66 1.65 8.99
N LEU A 110 2.80 0.51 9.68
CA LEU A 110 3.12 0.47 11.11
C LEU A 110 4.48 1.10 11.42
N LYS A 111 5.52 0.76 10.66
CA LYS A 111 6.85 1.37 10.82
C LYS A 111 6.79 2.89 10.64
N ASN A 112 6.06 3.38 9.65
CA ASN A 112 5.89 4.81 9.40
C ASN A 112 5.13 5.49 10.54
N PHE A 113 4.06 4.88 11.04
CA PHE A 113 3.32 5.38 12.21
C PHE A 113 4.21 5.47 13.45
N LEU A 114 4.93 4.39 13.79
CA LEU A 114 5.85 4.35 14.93
C LEU A 114 6.98 5.38 14.81
N ARG A 115 7.53 5.58 13.60
CA ARG A 115 8.53 6.62 13.35
C ARG A 115 7.97 8.02 13.58
N LYS A 116 6.73 8.29 13.16
CA LYS A 116 6.04 9.56 13.40
C LYS A 116 5.83 9.80 14.90
N GLN A 117 5.40 8.77 15.64
CA GLN A 117 5.26 8.82 17.10
C GLN A 117 6.59 9.09 17.82
N LYS A 118 7.67 8.39 17.44
CA LYS A 118 9.01 8.64 18.00
C LYS A 118 9.52 10.05 17.69
N LYS A 119 9.34 10.53 16.46
CA LYS A 119 9.73 11.90 16.08
C LYS A 119 8.94 12.95 16.87
N PHE A 120 7.65 12.73 17.09
CA PHE A 120 6.83 13.58 17.95
C PHE A 120 7.31 13.59 19.41
N ARG A 121 7.69 12.42 19.95
CA ARG A 121 8.25 12.29 21.30
C ARG A 121 9.62 12.93 21.48
N VAL A 122 10.46 12.96 20.42
CA VAL A 122 11.76 13.64 20.44
C VAL A 122 11.62 15.15 20.30
N LEU A 123 10.64 15.62 19.52
CA LEU A 123 10.37 17.06 19.31
C LEU A 123 9.62 17.72 20.48
N LEU A 124 9.02 16.92 21.38
CA LEU A 124 8.43 17.41 22.63
C LEU A 124 9.14 16.76 23.84
N PRO A 125 10.33 17.23 24.24
CA PRO A 125 11.00 16.73 25.44
C PRO A 125 10.25 17.06 26.73
N SER A 126 9.35 18.06 26.73
CA SER A 126 8.65 18.54 27.92
C SER A 126 7.20 18.04 28.01
N ALA A 127 6.99 16.74 28.02
CA ALA A 127 5.70 16.16 28.40
C ALA A 127 5.57 15.94 29.92
N THR A 128 6.23 16.76 30.74
CA THR A 128 6.00 16.82 32.20
C THR A 128 4.61 17.36 32.54
N SER A 129 3.96 18.09 31.63
CA SER A 129 2.65 18.71 31.88
C SER A 129 1.46 17.74 31.74
N PHE A 130 1.58 16.67 30.94
CA PHE A 130 0.47 15.72 30.76
C PHE A 130 0.29 14.80 31.97
N LEU A 131 1.39 14.44 32.64
CA LEU A 131 1.36 13.72 33.93
C LEU A 131 0.89 14.61 35.09
N TYR A 132 1.01 15.93 34.98
CA TYR A 132 0.54 16.87 36.01
C TYR A 132 -0.98 17.01 36.01
N TRP A 133 -1.62 16.99 34.83
CA TRP A 133 -3.07 17.07 34.70
C TRP A 133 -3.79 15.82 35.24
N GLN A 134 -3.16 14.65 35.17
CA GLN A 134 -3.71 13.39 35.66
C GLN A 134 -3.53 13.16 37.18
N ARG A 135 -2.73 14.00 37.86
CA ARG A 135 -2.48 13.94 39.32
C ARG A 135 -3.20 15.02 40.13
N GLY A 136 -3.87 15.97 39.48
CA GLY A 136 -4.61 17.08 40.12
C GLY A 136 -6.11 16.83 40.36
N LEU A 137 -6.60 15.59 40.21
CA LEU A 137 -7.97 15.19 40.53
C LEU A 137 -8.01 14.23 41.72
N ARG A 138 -7.45 14.69 42.85
CA ARG A 138 -7.77 14.19 44.19
C ARG A 138 -7.92 15.38 45.13
#